data_AF-A0A7G5LMY5-F1
#
_entry.id   AF-A0A7G5LMY5-F1
#
_cell.length_a   1.000
_cell.length_b   1.000
_cell.length_c   1.000
_cell.angle_alpha   90.00
_cell.angle_beta   90.00
_cell.angle_gamma   90.00
#
_symmetry.space_group_name_H-M   'P 1'
#
loop_
_entity.id
_entity.type
_entity.pdbx_description
1 polymer ?
#
loop_
_entity_poly.entity_id
_entity_poly.type
_entity_poly.pdbx_seq_one_letter_code
_entity_poly.pdbx_strand_id
1 'polypeptide(L)'
;MAISELITSPEDARQRGDYPSIFKPLLTADGLLFRLPISGHVLTPVQVSKLSEILLPLGDARIGICSRGTLEISGLSPEMFTPDIRNAILATVDAEPAFFADHSPLLGLDASEAPATARLVAVLKERTAPLAARLGNTVHLIVDGKGAISLDGLDADVGVTAQNDDLWAVTIGGGKPQTVDFDTAVSTTLALLSALAALGPEARASDLFVPYSARTTSTEAPRLGRIGLRSGDMSFALRLPKDGVPVSALQNLAQAASADSIPALRLAPHSVLMIDNASDALIASARELGLV
;
A
#
# COMPACT_ATOMS: atom_id res chain seq x y z
N MET A 1 2.23 31.46 17.64
CA MET A 1 1.57 31.54 16.31
C MET A 1 0.39 30.59 16.36
N ALA A 2 -0.82 31.10 16.14
CA ALA A 2 -2.07 30.42 16.52
C ALA A 2 -2.33 29.15 15.69
N ILE A 3 -2.84 28.10 16.34
CA ILE A 3 -3.17 26.76 15.80
C ILE A 3 -4.40 26.79 14.85
N SER A 4 -4.84 27.98 14.44
CA SER A 4 -6.17 28.18 13.82
C SER A 4 -6.17 28.18 12.28
N GLU A 5 -5.03 28.04 11.59
CA GLU A 5 -4.96 28.19 10.12
C GLU A 5 -4.68 26.90 9.32
N LEU A 6 -4.78 25.70 9.91
CA LEU A 6 -4.43 24.45 9.20
C LEU A 6 -5.44 23.30 9.30
N ILE A 7 -6.67 23.57 9.74
CA ILE A 7 -7.71 22.53 9.78
C ILE A 7 -8.40 22.47 8.41
N THR A 8 -7.78 21.76 7.47
CA THR A 8 -8.50 21.27 6.28
C THR A 8 -9.51 20.23 6.76
N SER A 9 -10.78 20.38 6.38
CA SER A 9 -11.79 19.39 6.77
C SER A 9 -11.44 18.01 6.18
N PRO A 10 -11.77 16.89 6.85
CA PRO A 10 -11.49 15.55 6.32
C PRO A 10 -12.14 15.29 4.96
N GLU A 11 -13.26 15.95 4.68
CA GLU A 11 -13.99 15.87 3.41
C GLU A 11 -13.27 16.67 2.32
N ASP A 12 -12.74 17.86 2.63
CA ASP A 12 -11.91 18.66 1.71
C ASP A 12 -10.55 18.01 1.42
N ALA A 13 -9.91 17.40 2.43
CA ALA A 13 -8.65 16.68 2.25
C ALA A 13 -8.84 15.42 1.37
N ARG A 14 -9.97 14.70 1.56
CA ARG A 14 -10.36 13.58 0.69
C ARG A 14 -10.69 14.04 -0.73
N GLN A 15 -11.34 15.19 -0.90
CA GLN A 15 -11.66 15.76 -2.22
C GLN A 15 -10.43 16.33 -2.94
N ARG A 16 -9.44 16.86 -2.20
CA ARG A 16 -8.17 17.36 -2.75
C ARG A 16 -7.16 16.25 -3.03
N GLY A 17 -7.39 15.04 -2.52
CA GLY A 17 -6.44 13.93 -2.66
C GLY A 17 -5.21 14.08 -1.78
N ASP A 18 -5.29 14.84 -0.68
CA ASP A 18 -4.18 15.01 0.26
C ASP A 18 -3.85 13.65 0.88
N TYR A 19 -2.70 13.09 0.52
CA TYR A 19 -2.20 11.85 1.11
C TYR A 19 -1.64 12.15 2.51
N PRO A 20 -2.28 11.68 3.61
CA PRO A 20 -1.88 12.04 4.95
C PRO A 20 -0.63 11.25 5.35
N SER A 21 0.54 11.88 5.26
CA SER A 21 1.80 11.23 5.62
C SER A 21 2.07 11.31 7.12
N ILE A 22 2.95 10.46 7.65
CA ILE A 22 3.39 10.55 9.05
C ILE A 22 4.01 11.92 9.42
N PHE A 23 4.52 12.67 8.43
CA PHE A 23 5.07 14.01 8.62
C PHE A 23 4.01 15.11 8.57
N LYS A 24 2.86 14.84 7.95
CA LYS A 24 1.71 15.74 7.89
C LYS A 24 0.42 14.92 8.12
N PRO A 25 0.17 14.44 9.36
CA PRO A 25 -1.03 13.69 9.67
C PRO A 25 -2.28 14.56 9.47
N LEU A 26 -3.38 13.92 9.06
CA LEU A 26 -4.69 14.57 8.97
C LEU A 26 -5.39 14.50 10.33
N LEU A 27 -5.88 15.64 10.82
CA LEU A 27 -6.76 15.67 11.99
C LEU A 27 -8.18 15.26 11.58
N THR A 28 -8.72 14.22 12.20
CA THR A 28 -10.10 13.74 12.03
C THR A 28 -10.88 13.89 13.34
N ALA A 29 -12.16 13.53 13.32
CA ALA A 29 -13.01 13.55 14.52
C ALA A 29 -12.48 12.60 15.63
N ASP A 30 -11.82 11.51 15.25
CA ASP A 30 -11.36 10.47 16.16
C ASP A 30 -9.87 10.64 16.55
N GLY A 31 -9.18 11.63 15.99
CA GLY A 31 -7.76 11.91 16.25
C GLY A 31 -6.94 12.08 14.97
N LEU A 32 -5.62 12.00 15.06
CA LEU A 32 -4.74 12.03 13.90
C LEU A 32 -4.85 10.73 13.10
N LEU A 33 -4.78 10.87 11.78
CA LEU A 33 -4.70 9.79 10.80
C LEU A 33 -3.48 10.03 9.90
N PHE A 34 -2.68 8.99 9.68
CA PHE A 34 -1.65 8.99 8.65
C PHE A 34 -1.46 7.62 8.02
N ARG A 35 -0.83 7.61 6.85
CA ARG A 35 -0.46 6.45 6.07
C ARG A 35 1.05 6.32 6.00
N LEU A 36 1.51 5.08 6.10
CA LEU A 36 2.93 4.74 6.10
C LEU A 36 3.20 3.63 5.09
N PRO A 37 3.80 3.97 3.92
CA PRO A 37 4.29 2.98 2.97
C PRO A 37 5.30 2.04 3.65
N ILE A 38 5.06 0.74 3.56
CA ILE A 38 5.95 -0.29 4.11
C ILE A 38 6.65 -1.02 2.97
N SER A 39 7.96 -1.24 3.13
CA SER A 39 8.79 -1.93 2.15
C SER A 39 8.23 -3.29 1.78
N GLY A 40 8.00 -3.47 0.47
CA GLY A 40 7.42 -4.70 -0.10
C GLY A 40 6.02 -5.06 0.41
N HIS A 41 5.34 -4.14 1.11
CA HIS A 41 4.08 -4.40 1.81
C HIS A 41 4.18 -5.48 2.91
N VAL A 42 5.34 -5.67 3.52
CA VAL A 42 5.57 -6.73 4.52
C VAL A 42 5.92 -6.14 5.88
N LEU A 43 5.21 -6.62 6.92
CA LEU A 43 5.60 -6.44 8.31
C LEU A 43 5.90 -7.81 8.91
N THR A 44 6.90 -7.88 9.79
CA THR A 44 7.09 -9.04 10.65
C THR A 44 6.18 -8.92 11.88
N PRO A 45 5.77 -10.04 12.50
CA PRO A 45 5.05 -10.00 13.77
C PRO A 45 5.78 -9.18 14.86
N VAL A 46 7.11 -9.21 14.89
CA VAL A 46 7.92 -8.41 15.83
C VAL A 46 7.77 -6.91 15.58
N GLN A 47 7.77 -6.47 14.32
CA GLN A 47 7.54 -5.06 13.97
C GLN A 47 6.14 -4.61 14.39
N VAL A 48 5.12 -5.46 14.19
CA VAL A 48 3.75 -5.16 14.61
C VAL A 48 3.63 -5.05 16.12
N SER A 49 4.26 -5.94 16.89
CA SER A 49 4.27 -5.86 18.36
C SER A 49 4.91 -4.57 18.87
N LYS A 50 6.10 -4.23 18.37
CA LYS A 50 6.81 -2.99 18.74
C LYS A 50 6.02 -1.74 18.35
N LEU A 51 5.43 -1.74 17.16
CA LEU A 51 4.56 -0.64 16.72
C LEU A 51 3.38 -0.49 17.67
N SER A 52 2.78 -1.61 18.08
CA SER A 52 1.66 -1.60 19.03
C SER A 52 2.04 -1.04 20.39
N GLU A 53 3.21 -1.41 20.92
CA GLU A 53 3.75 -0.85 22.17
C GLU A 53 3.90 0.67 22.13
N ILE A 54 4.32 1.23 20.99
CA ILE A 54 4.45 2.67 20.78
C ILE A 54 3.08 3.35 20.68
N LEU A 55 2.12 2.72 20.00
CA LEU A 55 0.83 3.33 19.66
C LEU A 55 -0.22 3.23 20.78
N LEU A 56 -0.20 2.17 21.60
CA LEU A 56 -1.20 1.94 22.67
C LEU A 56 -1.36 3.13 23.65
N PRO A 57 -0.28 3.82 24.07
CA PRO A 57 -0.41 4.96 24.98
C PRO A 57 -0.97 6.23 24.30
N LEU A 58 -1.12 6.24 22.97
CA LEU A 58 -1.37 7.46 22.19
C LEU A 58 -2.85 7.74 21.92
N GLY A 59 -3.78 7.07 22.59
CA GLY A 59 -5.22 7.25 22.41
C GLY A 59 -5.92 5.96 21.98
N ASP A 60 -7.07 6.08 21.32
CA ASP A 60 -7.80 4.94 20.76
C ASP A 60 -7.21 4.54 19.39
N ALA A 61 -5.93 4.20 19.39
CA ALA A 61 -5.18 3.96 18.17
C ALA A 61 -5.74 2.74 17.42
N ARG A 62 -5.95 2.91 16.11
CA ARG A 62 -6.44 1.86 15.20
C ARG A 62 -5.48 1.67 14.05
N ILE A 63 -5.31 0.42 13.63
CA ILE A 63 -4.51 0.05 12.47
C ILE A 63 -5.44 -0.51 11.40
N GLY A 64 -5.34 0.08 10.20
CA GLY A 64 -6.02 -0.37 9.00
C GLY A 64 -5.05 -0.58 7.84
N ILE A 65 -5.61 -1.04 6.74
CA ILE A 65 -4.92 -1.15 5.46
C ILE A 65 -5.78 -0.42 4.44
N CYS A 66 -5.20 0.59 3.77
CA CYS A 66 -5.93 1.39 2.81
C CYS A 66 -6.24 0.58 1.54
N SER A 67 -7.03 1.17 0.62
CA SER A 67 -7.38 0.50 -0.65
C SER A 67 -6.18 0.05 -1.47
N ARG A 68 -5.03 0.73 -1.35
CA ARG A 68 -3.77 0.45 -2.07
C ARG A 68 -2.79 -0.45 -1.29
N GLY A 69 -3.20 -1.04 -0.16
CA GLY A 69 -2.32 -1.92 0.62
C GLY A 69 -1.27 -1.19 1.45
N THR A 70 -1.49 0.09 1.77
CA THR A 70 -0.64 0.87 2.68
C THR A 70 -1.13 0.78 4.11
N LEU A 71 -0.20 0.71 5.07
CA LEU A 71 -0.52 0.79 6.49
C LEU A 71 -1.17 2.14 6.80
N GLU A 72 -2.34 2.12 7.44
CA GLU A 72 -3.05 3.29 7.92
C GLU A 72 -3.12 3.25 9.44
N ILE A 73 -2.71 4.32 10.10
CA ILE A 73 -2.78 4.49 11.55
C ILE A 73 -3.72 5.67 11.81
N SER A 74 -4.69 5.48 12.69
CA SER A 74 -5.67 6.50 13.06
C SER A 74 -5.97 6.48 14.55
N GLY A 75 -6.73 7.46 15.05
CA GLY A 75 -7.16 7.50 16.45
C GLY A 75 -6.12 8.02 17.44
N LEU A 76 -5.04 8.66 16.94
CA LEU A 76 -3.98 9.17 17.81
C LEU A 76 -4.33 10.55 18.36
N SER A 77 -4.08 10.79 19.64
CA SER A 77 -4.16 12.11 20.25
C SER A 77 -3.14 13.06 19.60
N PRO A 78 -3.58 14.22 19.08
CA PRO A 78 -2.67 15.23 18.54
C PRO A 78 -1.64 15.73 19.55
N GLU A 79 -2.01 15.80 20.82
CA GLU A 79 -1.17 16.30 21.92
C GLU A 79 -0.05 15.32 22.28
N MET A 80 -0.29 14.02 22.10
CA MET A 80 0.67 12.95 22.42
C MET A 80 1.56 12.57 21.23
N PHE A 81 1.19 12.92 20.00
CA PHE A 81 1.95 12.59 18.80
C PHE A 81 3.14 13.54 18.58
N THR A 82 4.23 13.30 19.31
CA THR A 82 5.44 14.12 19.26
C THR A 82 6.41 13.68 18.13
N PRO A 83 7.39 14.53 17.78
CA PRO A 83 8.48 14.12 16.88
C PRO A 83 9.23 12.86 17.31
N ASP A 84 9.40 12.65 18.61
CA ASP A 84 10.09 11.46 19.14
C ASP A 84 9.27 10.19 18.92
N ILE A 85 7.95 10.25 19.12
CA ILE A 85 7.02 9.17 18.81
C ILE A 85 7.06 8.85 17.32
N ARG A 86 7.00 9.86 16.45
CA ARG A 86 7.14 9.69 15.01
C ARG A 86 8.45 8.97 14.64
N ASN A 87 9.57 9.39 15.24
CA ASN A 87 10.87 8.78 14.97
C ASN A 87 10.94 7.33 15.48
N ALA A 88 10.33 7.02 16.62
CA ALA A 88 10.23 5.66 17.14
C ALA A 88 9.42 4.74 16.21
N ILE A 89 8.32 5.23 15.63
CA ILE A 89 7.53 4.50 14.64
C ILE A 89 8.39 4.22 13.40
N LEU A 90 9.06 5.24 12.85
CA LEU A 90 9.93 5.10 11.68
C LEU A 90 11.13 4.18 11.91
N ALA A 91 11.66 4.12 13.14
CA ALA A 91 12.73 3.20 13.51
C ALA A 91 12.26 1.75 13.69
N THR A 92 10.94 1.52 13.80
CA THR A 92 10.36 0.20 14.02
C THR A 92 10.07 -0.53 12.72
N VAL A 93 9.77 0.18 11.64
CA VAL A 93 9.35 -0.40 10.36
C VAL A 93 10.25 0.07 9.22
N ASP A 94 10.37 -0.77 8.19
CA ASP A 94 11.07 -0.41 6.97
C ASP A 94 10.15 0.42 6.08
N ALA A 95 10.13 1.73 6.30
CA ALA A 95 9.29 2.65 5.53
C ALA A 95 9.85 2.89 4.12
N GLU A 96 8.97 2.93 3.12
CA GLU A 96 9.32 3.33 1.75
C GLU A 96 9.26 4.86 1.58
N PRO A 97 9.98 5.42 0.58
CA PRO A 97 9.84 6.82 0.23
C PRO A 97 8.41 7.15 -0.23
N ALA A 98 8.11 8.45 -0.29
CA ALA A 98 6.78 8.95 -0.63
C ALA A 98 6.26 8.46 -2.01
N PHE A 99 7.15 8.30 -2.98
CA PHE A 99 6.85 7.69 -4.28
C PHE A 99 7.37 6.25 -4.31
N PHE A 100 6.46 5.29 -4.49
CA PHE A 100 6.79 3.92 -4.80
C PHE A 100 5.76 3.33 -5.76
N ALA A 101 6.18 2.35 -6.56
CA ALA A 101 5.28 1.62 -7.43
C ALA A 101 4.41 0.67 -6.59
N ASP A 102 3.09 0.81 -6.68
CA ASP A 102 2.20 -0.19 -6.14
C ASP A 102 2.34 -1.49 -6.92
N HIS A 103 2.48 -2.59 -6.20
CA HIS A 103 2.56 -3.92 -6.76
C HIS A 103 1.90 -4.93 -5.83
N SER A 104 1.74 -6.18 -6.30
CA SER A 104 1.18 -7.25 -5.48
C SER A 104 2.03 -7.47 -4.21
N PRO A 105 1.42 -7.69 -3.03
CA PRO A 105 2.15 -8.10 -1.83
C PRO A 105 2.79 -9.49 -1.95
N LEU A 106 2.43 -10.25 -2.98
CA LEU A 106 3.01 -11.56 -3.34
C LEU A 106 4.01 -11.46 -4.49
N LEU A 107 4.55 -10.28 -4.80
CA LEU A 107 5.53 -10.07 -5.87
C LEU A 107 6.66 -11.12 -5.82
N GLY A 108 6.82 -11.88 -6.90
CA GLY A 108 7.82 -12.95 -7.02
C GLY A 108 7.51 -14.23 -6.25
N LEU A 109 6.46 -14.25 -5.42
CA LEU A 109 6.02 -15.41 -4.64
C LEU A 109 4.78 -16.08 -5.23
N ASP A 110 4.00 -15.34 -6.00
CA ASP A 110 2.77 -15.83 -6.60
C ASP A 110 3.04 -16.67 -7.86
N ALA A 111 2.54 -17.91 -7.88
CA ALA A 111 2.71 -18.82 -9.01
C ALA A 111 1.91 -18.42 -10.26
N SER A 112 0.84 -17.63 -10.08
CA SER A 112 0.00 -17.12 -11.17
C SER A 112 0.47 -15.78 -11.74
N GLU A 113 1.42 -15.12 -11.07
CA GLU A 113 2.01 -13.86 -11.55
C GLU A 113 2.91 -14.09 -12.77
N ALA A 114 2.88 -13.16 -13.72
CA ALA A 114 3.79 -13.15 -14.86
C ALA A 114 5.27 -13.21 -14.39
N PRO A 115 6.11 -14.12 -14.89
CA PRO A 115 7.46 -14.36 -14.34
C PRO A 115 8.38 -13.13 -14.29
N ALA A 116 8.23 -12.19 -15.23
CA ALA A 116 9.07 -11.00 -15.31
C ALA A 116 8.63 -9.84 -14.39
N THR A 117 7.54 -9.98 -13.62
CA THR A 117 6.96 -8.89 -12.80
C THR A 117 7.92 -8.40 -11.72
N ALA A 118 8.48 -9.30 -10.91
CA ALA A 118 9.44 -8.92 -9.87
C ALA A 118 10.67 -8.18 -10.44
N ARG A 119 11.15 -8.62 -11.61
CA ARG A 119 12.24 -7.95 -12.32
C ARG A 119 11.83 -6.54 -12.80
N LEU A 120 10.62 -6.41 -13.36
CA LEU A 120 10.10 -5.13 -13.84
C LEU A 120 9.99 -4.11 -12.69
N VAL A 121 9.40 -4.51 -11.57
CA VAL A 121 9.28 -3.68 -10.37
C VAL A 121 10.65 -3.24 -9.86
N ALA A 122 11.60 -4.17 -9.75
CA ALA A 122 12.95 -3.86 -9.29
C ALA A 122 13.65 -2.83 -10.20
N VAL A 123 13.59 -3.02 -11.53
CA VAL A 123 14.17 -2.09 -12.50
C VAL A 123 13.52 -0.72 -12.44
N LEU A 124 12.19 -0.66 -12.32
CA LEU A 124 11.47 0.62 -12.21
C LEU A 124 11.78 1.32 -10.88
N LYS A 125 11.84 0.59 -9.76
CA LYS A 125 12.23 1.14 -8.45
C LYS A 125 13.60 1.81 -8.52
N GLU A 126 14.60 1.11 -9.05
CA GLU A 126 15.96 1.63 -9.20
C GLU A 126 15.99 2.88 -10.10
N ARG A 127 15.39 2.81 -11.29
CA ARG A 127 15.51 3.88 -12.29
C ARG A 127 14.64 5.10 -11.99
N THR A 128 13.60 4.96 -11.16
CA THR A 128 12.75 6.08 -10.73
C THR A 128 13.20 6.73 -9.43
N ALA A 129 14.11 6.13 -8.67
CA ALA A 129 14.63 6.69 -7.42
C ALA A 129 15.10 8.17 -7.54
N PRO A 130 15.79 8.59 -8.62
CA PRO A 130 16.18 10.00 -8.81
C PRO A 130 14.99 10.97 -9.01
N LEU A 131 13.81 10.46 -9.35
CA LEU A 131 12.60 11.25 -9.59
C LEU A 131 11.71 11.36 -8.34
N ALA A 132 11.92 10.53 -7.32
CA ALA A 132 10.99 10.37 -6.19
C ALA A 132 10.61 11.70 -5.51
N ALA A 133 11.59 12.58 -5.26
CA ALA A 133 11.34 13.88 -4.63
C ALA A 133 10.50 14.84 -5.50
N ARG A 134 10.52 14.65 -6.82
CA ARG A 134 9.78 15.48 -7.79
C ARG A 134 8.41 14.91 -8.13
N LEU A 135 8.19 13.61 -7.88
CA LEU A 135 6.92 12.93 -8.09
C LEU A 135 5.98 13.07 -6.89
N GLY A 136 6.53 13.31 -5.69
CA GLY A 136 5.71 13.48 -4.48
C GLY A 136 4.97 12.20 -4.10
N ASN A 137 3.86 12.34 -3.38
CA ASN A 137 2.96 11.26 -2.97
C ASN A 137 1.65 11.24 -3.79
N THR A 138 1.50 12.17 -4.72
CA THR A 138 0.30 12.35 -5.54
C THR A 138 0.36 11.51 -6.82
N VAL A 139 1.56 11.31 -7.37
CA VAL A 139 1.74 10.46 -8.56
C VAL A 139 1.74 8.99 -8.17
N HIS A 140 0.91 8.21 -8.86
CA HIS A 140 0.76 6.77 -8.64
C HIS A 140 1.21 5.95 -9.85
N LEU A 141 2.19 5.07 -9.61
CA LEU A 141 2.57 3.99 -10.53
C LEU A 141 2.00 2.67 -10.01
N ILE A 142 1.33 1.90 -10.88
CA ILE A 142 0.93 0.51 -10.59
C ILE A 142 1.67 -0.44 -11.54
N VAL A 143 2.20 -1.53 -10.99
CA VAL A 143 2.74 -2.66 -11.74
C VAL A 143 1.97 -3.92 -11.36
N ASP A 144 1.13 -4.41 -12.26
CA ASP A 144 0.26 -5.57 -12.05
C ASP A 144 0.72 -6.77 -12.90
N GLY A 145 1.27 -7.78 -12.25
CA GLY A 145 1.67 -9.04 -12.89
C GLY A 145 0.53 -10.03 -13.14
N LYS A 146 -0.73 -9.65 -12.87
CA LYS A 146 -1.92 -10.51 -13.00
C LYS A 146 -1.88 -11.78 -12.15
N GLY A 147 -1.31 -11.67 -10.95
CA GLY A 147 -1.35 -12.72 -9.94
C GLY A 147 -2.72 -12.87 -9.24
N ALA A 148 -2.74 -13.65 -8.17
CA ALA A 148 -3.88 -13.92 -7.32
C ALA A 148 -4.41 -12.69 -6.58
N ILE A 149 -3.54 -11.72 -6.28
CA ILE A 149 -3.95 -10.42 -5.74
C ILE A 149 -4.06 -9.42 -6.89
N SER A 150 -5.30 -9.17 -7.31
CA SER A 150 -5.59 -8.18 -8.35
C SER A 150 -5.35 -6.76 -7.85
N LEU A 151 -4.77 -5.92 -8.72
CA LEU A 151 -4.64 -4.47 -8.53
C LEU A 151 -5.67 -3.70 -9.38
N ASP A 152 -6.62 -4.41 -9.99
CA ASP A 152 -7.63 -3.80 -10.85
C ASP A 152 -8.55 -2.85 -10.07
N GLY A 153 -8.90 -1.74 -10.72
CA GLY A 153 -9.77 -0.71 -10.13
C GLY A 153 -9.06 0.25 -9.17
N LEU A 154 -7.76 0.08 -8.93
CA LEU A 154 -6.94 1.12 -8.32
C LEU A 154 -6.63 2.22 -9.35
N ASP A 155 -6.88 3.48 -8.99
CA ASP A 155 -6.51 4.62 -9.82
C ASP A 155 -4.97 4.75 -9.88
N ALA A 156 -4.44 4.97 -11.09
CA ALA A 156 -3.02 5.19 -11.34
C ALA A 156 -2.81 6.28 -12.38
N ASP A 157 -1.75 7.07 -12.20
CA ASP A 157 -1.28 7.99 -13.24
C ASP A 157 -0.53 7.23 -14.33
N VAL A 158 0.24 6.20 -13.95
CA VAL A 158 0.89 5.28 -14.89
C VAL A 158 0.61 3.85 -14.46
N GLY A 159 0.11 3.01 -15.37
CA GLY A 159 -0.15 1.59 -15.10
C GLY A 159 0.66 0.71 -16.04
N VAL A 160 1.26 -0.35 -15.52
CA VAL A 160 1.98 -1.37 -16.29
C VAL A 160 1.43 -2.74 -15.92
N THR A 161 0.74 -3.40 -16.84
CA THR A 161 -0.01 -4.62 -16.55
C THR A 161 0.42 -5.76 -17.47
N ALA A 162 0.74 -6.93 -16.92
CA ALA A 162 1.06 -8.10 -17.71
C ALA A 162 -0.12 -8.48 -18.62
N GLN A 163 0.17 -8.77 -19.88
CA GLN A 163 -0.79 -9.32 -20.85
C GLN A 163 -0.54 -10.81 -21.06
N ASN A 164 0.72 -11.21 -21.02
CA ASN A 164 1.23 -12.57 -20.99
C ASN A 164 2.68 -12.53 -20.45
N ASP A 165 3.42 -13.62 -20.60
CA ASP A 165 4.77 -13.75 -20.04
C ASP A 165 5.80 -12.74 -20.61
N ASP A 166 5.57 -12.24 -21.83
CA ASP A 166 6.53 -11.40 -22.56
C ASP A 166 6.02 -9.98 -22.85
N LEU A 167 4.71 -9.74 -22.76
CA LEU A 167 4.08 -8.48 -23.15
C LEU A 167 3.40 -7.78 -21.98
N TRP A 168 3.51 -6.46 -21.99
CA TRP A 168 3.00 -5.53 -20.99
C TRP A 168 2.13 -4.48 -21.64
N ALA A 169 1.00 -4.16 -21.01
CA ALA A 169 0.19 -3.01 -21.34
C ALA A 169 0.62 -1.82 -20.49
N VAL A 170 1.13 -0.76 -21.11
CA VAL A 170 1.41 0.52 -20.45
C VAL A 170 0.25 1.48 -20.68
N THR A 171 -0.21 2.15 -19.63
CA THR A 171 -1.31 3.12 -19.64
C THR A 171 -0.90 4.41 -18.91
N ILE A 172 -1.52 5.53 -19.28
CA ILE A 172 -1.46 6.80 -18.57
C ILE A 172 -2.87 7.29 -18.25
N GLY A 173 -3.16 7.57 -16.99
CA GLY A 173 -4.45 8.09 -16.53
C GLY A 173 -5.67 7.26 -16.95
N GLY A 174 -5.53 5.93 -17.01
CA GLY A 174 -6.58 5.02 -17.50
C GLY A 174 -6.84 5.11 -19.01
N GLY A 175 -5.91 5.71 -19.77
CA GLY A 175 -5.94 5.80 -21.21
C GLY A 175 -5.87 4.45 -21.93
N LYS A 176 -6.01 4.47 -23.27
CA LYS A 176 -5.88 3.26 -24.09
C LYS A 176 -4.51 2.59 -23.84
N PRO A 177 -4.47 1.28 -23.51
CA PRO A 177 -3.21 0.59 -23.27
C PRO A 177 -2.38 0.47 -24.53
N GLN A 178 -1.06 0.60 -24.37
CA GLN A 178 -0.07 0.24 -25.37
C GLN A 178 0.61 -1.07 -24.98
N THR A 179 0.40 -2.11 -25.78
CA THR A 179 1.05 -3.41 -25.58
C THR A 179 2.46 -3.37 -26.15
N VAL A 180 3.43 -3.64 -25.30
CA VAL A 180 4.87 -3.51 -25.59
C VAL A 180 5.66 -4.63 -24.90
N ASP A 181 6.90 -4.85 -25.34
CA ASP A 181 7.83 -5.76 -24.66
C ASP A 181 8.37 -5.19 -23.33
N PHE A 182 9.15 -5.98 -22.61
CA PHE A 182 9.72 -5.60 -21.31
C PHE A 182 10.55 -4.30 -21.35
N ASP A 183 11.49 -4.17 -22.29
CA ASP A 183 12.40 -3.02 -22.35
C ASP A 183 11.66 -1.74 -22.75
N THR A 184 10.69 -1.88 -23.67
CA THR A 184 9.81 -0.79 -24.08
C THR A 184 8.86 -0.41 -22.95
N ALA A 185 8.38 -1.35 -22.13
CA ALA A 185 7.58 -1.05 -20.94
C ALA A 185 8.38 -0.22 -19.93
N VAL A 186 9.62 -0.60 -19.64
CA VAL A 186 10.51 0.14 -18.74
C VAL A 186 10.76 1.56 -19.27
N SER A 187 11.20 1.69 -20.52
CA SER A 187 11.54 2.99 -21.10
C SER A 187 10.33 3.92 -21.24
N THR A 188 9.17 3.39 -21.65
CA THR A 188 7.92 4.16 -21.74
C THR A 188 7.47 4.65 -20.37
N THR A 189 7.48 3.77 -19.37
CA THR A 189 7.10 4.12 -17.98
C THR A 189 8.00 5.23 -17.43
N LEU A 190 9.32 5.12 -17.64
CA LEU A 190 10.26 6.15 -17.20
C LEU A 190 10.07 7.48 -17.91
N ALA A 191 9.75 7.47 -19.20
CA ALA A 191 9.46 8.69 -19.95
C ALA A 191 8.21 9.39 -19.40
N LEU A 192 7.14 8.64 -19.13
CA LEU A 192 5.90 9.18 -18.55
C LEU A 192 6.13 9.76 -17.14
N LEU A 193 6.82 9.03 -16.28
CA LEU A 193 7.15 9.51 -14.93
C LEU A 193 8.10 10.71 -14.97
N SER A 194 9.05 10.75 -15.91
CA SER A 194 9.93 11.91 -16.08
C SER A 194 9.14 13.16 -16.51
N ALA A 195 8.12 12.99 -17.35
CA ALA A 195 7.23 14.07 -17.74
C ALA A 195 6.39 14.58 -16.55
N LEU A 196 5.83 13.69 -15.74
CA LEU A 196 5.11 14.06 -14.51
C LEU A 196 6.04 14.77 -13.52
N ALA A 197 7.24 14.23 -13.29
CA ALA A 197 8.25 14.85 -12.44
C ALA A 197 8.69 16.25 -12.92
N ALA A 198 8.55 16.56 -14.22
CA ALA A 198 8.82 17.90 -14.77
C ALA A 198 7.72 18.92 -14.44
N LEU A 199 6.49 18.45 -14.21
CA LEU A 199 5.38 19.29 -13.76
C LEU A 199 5.43 19.54 -12.25
N GLY A 200 5.99 18.60 -11.48
CA GLY A 200 6.24 18.74 -10.04
C GLY A 200 5.48 17.73 -9.18
N PRO A 201 5.57 17.84 -7.84
CA PRO A 201 5.09 16.81 -6.91
C PRO A 201 3.57 16.68 -6.84
N GLU A 202 2.83 17.68 -7.35
CA GLU A 202 1.36 17.68 -7.41
C GLU A 202 0.83 17.25 -8.79
N ALA A 203 1.70 16.82 -9.69
CA ALA A 203 1.32 16.43 -11.04
C ALA A 203 0.37 15.23 -11.05
N ARG A 204 -0.53 15.20 -12.03
CA ARG A 204 -1.43 14.09 -12.34
C ARG A 204 -1.32 13.73 -13.81
N ALA A 205 -1.70 12.51 -14.15
CA ALA A 205 -1.82 12.09 -15.54
C ALA A 205 -2.71 13.02 -16.36
N SER A 206 -3.76 13.60 -15.75
CA SER A 206 -4.66 14.57 -16.36
C SER A 206 -3.97 15.86 -16.82
N ASP A 207 -2.80 16.18 -16.26
CA ASP A 207 -2.02 17.36 -16.63
C ASP A 207 -1.19 17.13 -17.91
N LEU A 208 -0.91 15.86 -18.24
CA LEU A 208 -0.23 15.47 -19.49
C LEU A 208 -1.22 15.16 -20.61
N PHE A 209 -2.34 14.50 -20.29
CA PHE A 209 -3.35 14.10 -21.25
C PHE A 209 -4.74 14.16 -20.65
N VAL A 210 -5.74 14.54 -21.45
CA VAL A 210 -7.14 14.41 -21.03
C VAL A 210 -7.47 12.92 -20.88
N PRO A 211 -7.95 12.46 -19.72
CA PRO A 211 -8.23 11.05 -19.49
C PRO A 211 -9.22 10.51 -20.52
N TYR A 212 -8.90 9.37 -21.12
CA TYR A 212 -9.88 8.63 -21.91
C TYR A 212 -10.92 8.07 -20.92
N SER A 213 -12.17 8.52 -21.01
CA SER A 213 -13.28 8.00 -20.19
C SER A 213 -13.70 6.60 -20.64
N ALA A 214 -12.82 5.63 -20.50
CA ALA A 214 -13.16 4.22 -20.45
C ALA A 214 -12.60 3.65 -19.15
N ARG A 215 -13.15 4.11 -18.01
CA ARG A 215 -12.96 3.40 -16.74
C ARG A 215 -13.59 2.03 -16.90
N THR A 216 -12.78 0.99 -17.13
CA THR A 216 -13.25 -0.37 -16.95
C THR A 216 -13.48 -0.57 -15.46
N THR A 217 -14.75 -0.54 -15.05
CA THR A 217 -15.20 -0.73 -13.67
C THR A 217 -15.14 -2.19 -13.22
N SER A 218 -14.24 -2.99 -13.79
CA SER A 218 -14.04 -4.37 -13.37
C SER A 218 -13.23 -4.37 -12.09
N THR A 219 -13.90 -4.16 -10.96
CA THR A 219 -13.32 -4.46 -9.65
C THR A 219 -13.47 -5.95 -9.42
N GLU A 220 -12.42 -6.74 -9.67
CA GLU A 220 -12.40 -8.12 -9.19
C GLU A 220 -12.50 -8.08 -7.65
N ALA A 221 -13.39 -8.88 -7.08
CA ALA A 221 -13.48 -8.95 -5.63
C ALA A 221 -12.14 -9.46 -5.07
N PRO A 222 -11.68 -8.95 -3.92
CA PRO A 222 -10.41 -9.40 -3.35
C PRO A 222 -10.48 -10.90 -3.07
N ARG A 223 -9.47 -11.65 -3.52
CA ARG A 223 -9.38 -13.08 -3.20
C ARG A 223 -9.07 -13.23 -1.71
N LEU A 224 -9.97 -13.88 -0.98
CA LEU A 224 -9.83 -14.21 0.43
C LEU A 224 -9.61 -15.71 0.60
N GLY A 225 -9.05 -16.10 1.75
CA GLY A 225 -8.71 -17.48 2.07
C GLY A 225 -7.31 -17.88 1.62
N ARG A 226 -7.14 -19.18 1.32
CA ARG A 226 -5.84 -19.77 1.03
C ARG A 226 -5.38 -19.47 -0.39
N ILE A 227 -4.15 -18.96 -0.50
CA ILE A 227 -3.46 -18.67 -1.76
C ILE A 227 -2.14 -19.43 -1.76
N GLY A 228 -1.88 -20.21 -2.82
CA GLY A 228 -0.65 -20.98 -2.96
C GLY A 228 0.51 -20.12 -3.47
N LEU A 229 1.70 -20.35 -2.91
CA LEU A 229 2.95 -19.67 -3.30
C LEU A 229 3.82 -20.58 -4.18
N ARG A 230 4.76 -20.00 -4.91
CA ARG A 230 5.72 -20.71 -5.78
C ARG A 230 6.57 -21.73 -5.03
N SER A 231 6.86 -21.48 -3.75
CA SER A 231 7.61 -22.41 -2.91
C SER A 231 6.81 -23.68 -2.54
N GLY A 232 5.50 -23.69 -2.78
CA GLY A 232 4.58 -24.70 -2.26
C GLY A 232 3.97 -24.34 -0.90
N ASP A 233 4.44 -23.25 -0.29
CA ASP A 233 3.83 -22.66 0.92
C ASP A 233 2.47 -22.04 0.63
N MET A 234 1.75 -21.66 1.69
CA MET A 234 0.43 -21.04 1.59
C MET A 234 0.41 -19.68 2.30
N SER A 235 -0.31 -18.71 1.74
CA SER A 235 -0.66 -17.47 2.43
C SER A 235 -2.17 -17.42 2.64
N PHE A 236 -2.61 -16.97 3.82
CA PHE A 236 -4.03 -16.85 4.13
C PHE A 236 -4.46 -15.39 4.15
N ALA A 237 -5.34 -15.01 3.23
CA ALA A 237 -5.88 -13.66 3.09
C ALA A 237 -7.20 -13.49 3.86
N LEU A 238 -7.26 -12.45 4.69
CA LEU A 238 -8.43 -12.08 5.50
C LEU A 238 -8.59 -10.56 5.49
N ARG A 239 -9.83 -10.08 5.63
CA ARG A 239 -10.16 -8.67 5.51
C ARG A 239 -10.22 -8.00 6.88
N LEU A 240 -9.60 -6.83 6.98
CA LEU A 240 -9.78 -5.92 8.10
C LEU A 240 -11.09 -5.14 7.95
N PRO A 241 -11.74 -4.77 9.06
CA PRO A 241 -12.78 -3.74 9.06
C PRO A 241 -12.30 -2.46 8.38
N LYS A 242 -13.20 -1.73 7.72
CA LYS A 242 -12.86 -0.52 6.96
C LYS A 242 -12.29 0.60 7.83
N ASP A 243 -12.70 0.64 9.09
CA ASP A 243 -12.25 1.54 10.15
C ASP A 243 -10.99 1.04 10.87
N GLY A 244 -10.37 -0.04 10.36
CA GLY A 244 -9.25 -0.71 11.00
C GLY A 244 -9.66 -1.50 12.25
N VAL A 245 -8.67 -2.10 12.89
CA VAL A 245 -8.81 -2.81 14.16
C VAL A 245 -8.12 -2.02 15.27
N PRO A 246 -8.58 -2.14 16.54
CA PRO A 246 -7.82 -1.61 17.68
C PRO A 246 -6.38 -2.15 17.67
N VAL A 247 -5.41 -1.32 18.02
CA VAL A 247 -3.99 -1.73 18.09
C VAL A 247 -3.79 -2.96 19.00
N SER A 248 -4.55 -3.07 20.09
CA SER A 248 -4.51 -4.23 20.99
C SER A 248 -4.88 -5.55 20.31
N ALA A 249 -5.85 -5.53 19.39
CA ALA A 249 -6.22 -6.72 18.61
C ALA A 249 -5.07 -7.15 17.70
N LEU A 250 -4.42 -6.19 17.03
CA LEU A 250 -3.29 -6.49 16.18
C LEU A 250 -2.05 -6.94 16.98
N GLN A 251 -1.85 -6.42 18.19
CA GLN A 251 -0.82 -6.89 19.11
C GLN A 251 -1.03 -8.36 19.51
N ASN A 252 -2.26 -8.75 19.84
CA ASN A 252 -2.60 -10.14 20.15
C ASN A 252 -2.34 -11.07 18.95
N LEU A 253 -2.74 -10.64 17.75
CA LEU A 253 -2.45 -11.37 16.52
C LEU A 253 -0.95 -11.52 16.28
N ALA A 254 -0.17 -10.45 16.49
CA ALA A 254 1.28 -10.46 16.32
C ALA A 254 2.00 -11.36 17.33
N GLN A 255 1.51 -11.43 18.57
CA GLN A 255 2.03 -12.35 19.59
C GLN A 255 1.75 -13.81 19.20
N ALA A 256 0.53 -14.13 18.77
CA ALA A 256 0.17 -15.46 18.28
C ALA A 256 0.98 -15.85 17.04
N ALA A 257 1.12 -14.93 16.07
CA ALA A 257 1.92 -15.13 14.87
C ALA A 257 3.40 -15.33 15.19
N SER A 258 3.93 -14.64 16.20
CA SER A 258 5.31 -14.84 16.67
C SER A 258 5.50 -16.22 17.30
N ALA A 259 4.53 -16.70 18.09
CA ALA A 259 4.56 -18.04 18.68
C ALA A 259 4.55 -19.14 17.61
N ASP A 260 3.82 -18.92 16.52
CA ASP A 260 3.75 -19.81 15.36
C ASP A 260 4.92 -19.61 14.36
N SER A 261 5.91 -18.75 14.69
CA SER A 261 7.06 -18.44 13.82
C SER A 261 6.67 -17.94 12.43
N ILE A 262 5.57 -17.20 12.33
CA ILE A 262 5.09 -16.61 11.08
C ILE A 262 6.13 -15.63 10.54
N PRO A 263 6.59 -15.80 9.29
CA PRO A 263 7.68 -14.99 8.76
C PRO A 263 7.22 -13.60 8.32
N ALA A 264 5.97 -13.48 7.87
CA ALA A 264 5.49 -12.27 7.21
C ALA A 264 3.98 -12.08 7.39
N LEU A 265 3.60 -10.83 7.64
CA LEU A 265 2.26 -10.30 7.56
C LEU A 265 2.24 -9.30 6.40
N ARG A 266 1.42 -9.57 5.37
CA ARG A 266 1.44 -8.78 4.13
C ARG A 266 0.22 -7.88 4.02
N LEU A 267 0.47 -6.62 3.68
CA LEU A 267 -0.54 -5.60 3.53
C LEU A 267 -1.02 -5.59 2.08
N ALA A 268 -2.23 -6.07 1.84
CA ALA A 268 -2.80 -6.20 0.50
C ALA A 268 -3.85 -5.10 0.25
N PRO A 269 -4.05 -4.70 -1.03
CA PRO A 269 -5.15 -3.85 -1.43
C PRO A 269 -6.51 -4.29 -0.88
N HIS A 270 -7.45 -3.35 -0.84
CA HIS A 270 -8.82 -3.57 -0.36
C HIS A 270 -8.92 -4.05 1.09
N SER A 271 -8.08 -3.50 1.96
CA SER A 271 -8.07 -3.77 3.40
C SER A 271 -7.81 -5.24 3.75
N VAL A 272 -6.99 -5.93 2.96
CA VAL A 272 -6.67 -7.34 3.16
C VAL A 272 -5.34 -7.46 3.89
N LEU A 273 -5.31 -8.29 4.93
CA LEU A 273 -4.10 -8.76 5.60
C LEU A 273 -3.87 -10.21 5.20
N MET A 274 -2.65 -10.53 4.80
CA MET A 274 -2.24 -11.89 4.48
C MET A 274 -1.26 -12.40 5.54
N ILE A 275 -1.43 -13.65 5.93
CA ILE A 275 -0.58 -14.30 6.93
C ILE A 275 0.07 -15.52 6.26
N ASP A 276 1.38 -15.46 6.07
CA ASP A 276 2.14 -16.54 5.43
C ASP A 276 2.26 -17.74 6.38
N ASN A 277 1.96 -18.94 5.87
CA ASN A 277 1.99 -20.21 6.59
C ASN A 277 1.15 -20.23 7.88
N ALA A 278 0.02 -19.51 7.87
CA ALA A 278 -0.90 -19.46 9.01
C ALA A 278 -1.47 -20.84 9.37
N SER A 279 -1.37 -21.20 10.66
CA SER A 279 -2.07 -22.35 11.23
C SER A 279 -3.58 -22.10 11.28
N ASP A 280 -4.39 -23.17 11.30
CA ASP A 280 -5.84 -23.04 11.48
C ASP A 280 -6.20 -22.35 12.81
N ALA A 281 -5.38 -22.56 13.86
CA ALA A 281 -5.56 -21.91 15.15
C ALA A 281 -5.31 -20.39 15.06
N LEU A 282 -4.25 -19.96 14.37
CA LEU A 282 -3.98 -18.54 14.15
C LEU A 282 -5.07 -17.87 13.31
N ILE A 283 -5.57 -18.56 12.27
CA ILE A 283 -6.69 -18.08 11.46
C ILE A 283 -7.96 -17.92 12.31
N ALA A 284 -8.26 -18.88 13.19
CA ALA A 284 -9.38 -18.79 14.11
C ALA A 284 -9.23 -17.61 15.08
N SER A 285 -8.03 -17.42 15.65
CA SER A 285 -7.73 -16.28 16.51
C SER A 285 -7.89 -14.94 15.78
N ALA A 286 -7.42 -14.83 14.54
CA ALA A 286 -7.62 -13.63 13.72
C ALA A 286 -9.11 -13.31 13.51
N ARG A 287 -9.96 -14.33 13.35
CA ARG A 287 -11.42 -14.14 13.21
C ARG A 287 -12.09 -13.67 14.48
N GLU A 288 -11.68 -14.19 15.64
CA GLU A 288 -12.17 -13.73 16.94
C GLU A 288 -11.83 -12.26 17.20
N LEU A 289 -10.73 -11.77 16.61
CA LEU A 289 -10.30 -10.38 16.65
C LEU A 289 -11.02 -9.48 15.61
N GLY A 290 -11.97 -10.03 14.85
CA GLY A 290 -12.80 -9.30 13.90
C GLY A 290 -12.26 -9.23 12.47
N LEU A 291 -11.23 -10.02 12.13
CA LEU A 291 -10.72 -10.13 10.75
C LEU A 291 -11.47 -11.26 10.02
N VAL A 292 -12.06 -10.98 8.85
CA VAL A 292 -13.03 -11.89 8.19
C VAL A 292 -12.60 -12.39 6.82
#